data_AF-A0A1V2PQ53-F1
#
_entry.id   AF-A0A1V2PQ53-F1
#
_cell.length_a   1.000
_cell.length_b   1.000
_cell.length_c   1.000
_cell.angle_alpha   90.00
_cell.angle_beta   90.00
_cell.angle_gamma   90.00
#
_symmetry.space_group_name_H-M   'P 1'
#
loop_
_entity.id
_entity.type
_entity.pdbx_description
1 polymer ?
#
loop_
_entity_poly.entity_id
_entity_poly.type
_entity_poly.pdbx_seq_one_letter_code
_entity_poly.pdbx_strand_id
1 'polypeptide(L)'
;MMAAGQDAETVCNGPQAKKTLESLHEAWAKPGVKLPPQAQVKVSDVVPHGDTATVADTAVSVDGRTLHELALIGATGNVGSFSVTLEVKKNNGAWHIGDLQIKF
;
A
#
# COMPACT_ATOMS: atom_id res chain seq x y z
N MET A 1 -11.69 -3.34 -12.72
CA MET A 1 -11.77 -2.64 -14.03
C MET A 1 -12.50 -1.34 -13.78
N MET A 2 -11.81 -0.20 -13.91
CA MET A 2 -12.44 1.12 -13.72
C MET A 2 -13.42 1.36 -14.89
N ALA A 3 -14.66 1.73 -14.60
CA ALA A 3 -15.60 2.15 -15.65
C ALA A 3 -15.13 3.49 -16.24
N ALA A 4 -15.21 3.63 -17.56
CA ALA A 4 -14.84 4.85 -18.25
C ALA A 4 -15.72 6.01 -17.73
N GLY A 5 -15.09 7.00 -17.06
CA GLY A 5 -15.74 8.21 -16.57
C GLY A 5 -15.81 8.38 -15.04
N GLN A 6 -15.35 7.42 -14.25
CA GLN A 6 -15.23 7.62 -12.79
C GLN A 6 -13.87 8.24 -12.46
N ASP A 7 -13.88 9.44 -11.88
CA ASP A 7 -12.69 10.12 -11.37
C ASP A 7 -12.03 9.23 -10.29
N ALA A 8 -10.71 9.06 -10.36
CA ALA A 8 -9.92 8.29 -9.40
C ALA A 8 -10.15 8.77 -7.96
N GLU A 9 -10.36 10.07 -7.77
CA GLU A 9 -10.66 10.68 -6.48
C GLU A 9 -12.03 10.23 -5.95
N THR A 10 -13.04 10.05 -6.83
CA THR A 10 -14.36 9.53 -6.43
C THR A 10 -14.28 8.06 -6.02
N VAL A 11 -13.46 7.25 -6.70
CA VAL A 11 -13.26 5.83 -6.38
C VAL A 11 -12.46 5.68 -5.07
N CYS A 12 -11.39 6.45 -4.89
CA CYS A 12 -10.61 6.47 -3.64
C CYS A 12 -11.43 6.97 -2.44
N ASN A 13 -12.39 7.87 -2.65
CA ASN A 13 -13.29 8.36 -1.61
C ASN A 13 -14.50 7.44 -1.35
N GLY A 14 -14.67 6.38 -2.14
CA GLY A 14 -15.74 5.41 -1.98
C GLY A 14 -15.67 4.64 -0.66
N PRO A 15 -16.80 4.19 -0.10
CA PRO A 15 -16.85 3.53 1.21
C PRO A 15 -16.02 2.24 1.26
N GLN A 16 -15.95 1.48 0.16
CA GLN A 16 -15.14 0.27 0.08
C GLN A 16 -13.64 0.59 0.13
N ALA A 17 -13.19 1.60 -0.62
CA ALA A 17 -11.79 2.01 -0.62
C ALA A 17 -11.35 2.53 0.75
N LYS A 18 -12.19 3.33 1.41
CA LYS A 18 -11.96 3.77 2.80
C LYS A 18 -11.82 2.60 3.76
N LYS A 19 -12.76 1.65 3.74
CA LYS A 19 -12.71 0.46 4.59
C LYS A 19 -11.44 -0.38 4.36
N THR A 20 -11.04 -0.55 3.10
CA THR A 20 -9.77 -1.23 2.77
C THR A 20 -8.57 -0.48 3.33
N LEU A 21 -8.51 0.85 3.18
CA LEU A 21 -7.43 1.68 3.73
C LEU A 21 -7.39 1.65 5.26
N GLU A 22 -8.54 1.70 5.92
CA GLU A 22 -8.65 1.55 7.38
C GLU A 22 -8.12 0.18 7.84
N SER A 23 -8.50 -0.90 7.16
CA SER A 23 -8.01 -2.25 7.48
C SER A 23 -6.50 -2.38 7.31
N LEU A 24 -5.93 -1.76 6.26
CA LEU A 24 -4.48 -1.74 6.05
C LEU A 24 -3.78 -0.90 7.14
N HIS A 25 -4.36 0.26 7.49
CA HIS A 25 -3.84 1.11 8.55
C HIS A 25 -3.80 0.37 9.90
N GLU A 26 -4.89 -0.29 10.28
CA GLU A 26 -4.97 -1.10 11.49
C GLU A 26 -3.99 -2.28 11.47
N ALA A 27 -3.84 -2.96 10.33
CA ALA A 27 -2.91 -4.08 10.20
C ALA A 27 -1.45 -3.67 10.47
N TRP A 28 -1.07 -2.43 10.11
CA TRP A 28 0.27 -1.88 10.32
C TRP A 28 0.43 -1.06 11.61
N ALA A 29 -0.66 -0.82 12.35
CA ALA A 29 -0.65 -0.21 13.69
C ALA A 29 -0.09 -1.18 14.74
N LYS A 30 1.21 -1.48 14.64
CA LYS A 30 1.90 -2.39 15.55
C LYS A 30 2.40 -1.64 16.80
N PRO A 31 2.49 -2.29 17.97
CA PRO A 31 3.04 -1.68 19.18
C PRO A 31 4.44 -1.09 18.91
N GLY A 32 4.61 0.19 19.29
CA GLY A 32 5.88 0.91 19.13
C GLY A 32 6.13 1.50 17.73
N VAL A 33 5.16 1.40 16.80
CA VAL A 33 5.26 2.00 15.47
C VAL A 33 4.45 3.28 15.42
N LYS A 34 5.07 4.38 15.02
CA LYS A 34 4.37 5.65 14.75
C LYS A 34 3.77 5.61 13.35
N LEU A 35 2.48 5.90 13.24
CA LEU A 35 1.78 6.03 11.96
C LEU A 35 1.63 7.49 11.54
N PRO A 36 1.35 7.78 10.26
CA PRO A 36 0.99 9.12 9.83
C PRO A 36 -0.16 9.69 10.67
N PRO A 37 -0.12 10.98 11.03
CA PRO A 37 0.86 11.99 10.58
C PRO A 37 2.17 12.03 11.40
N GLN A 38 2.34 11.18 12.41
CA GLN A 38 3.47 11.23 13.34
C GLN A 38 4.77 10.67 12.76
N ALA A 39 4.66 9.83 11.73
CA ALA A 39 5.78 9.35 10.93
C ALA A 39 5.49 9.53 9.44
N GLN A 40 6.55 9.81 8.67
CA GLN A 40 6.48 9.93 7.22
C GLN A 40 6.52 8.55 6.56
N VAL A 41 5.69 8.35 5.53
CA VAL A 41 5.81 7.20 4.63
C VAL A 41 6.91 7.49 3.59
N LYS A 42 7.85 6.56 3.45
CA LYS A 42 8.90 6.60 2.42
C LYS A 42 8.69 5.46 1.44
N VAL A 43 8.87 5.75 0.15
CA VAL A 43 8.83 4.74 -0.92
C VAL A 43 10.16 4.80 -1.65
N SER A 44 10.91 3.69 -1.66
CA SER A 44 12.15 3.53 -2.43
C SER A 44 11.89 2.72 -3.70
N ASP A 45 12.82 2.75 -4.65
CA ASP A 45 12.91 1.77 -5.74
C ASP A 45 11.67 1.57 -6.61
N VAL A 46 10.89 2.64 -6.86
CA VAL A 46 9.80 2.60 -7.84
C VAL A 46 10.38 2.78 -9.24
N VAL A 47 10.36 1.73 -10.05
CA VAL A 47 10.73 1.79 -11.47
C VAL A 47 9.45 1.87 -12.31
N PRO A 48 9.12 3.04 -12.89
CA PRO A 48 7.95 3.16 -13.75
C PRO A 48 8.20 2.53 -15.13
N HIS A 49 7.17 1.89 -15.67
CA HIS A 49 7.07 1.39 -17.03
C HIS A 49 5.96 2.14 -17.76
N GLY A 50 6.29 3.33 -18.30
CA GLY A 50 5.29 4.24 -18.86
C GLY A 50 4.41 4.82 -17.75
N ASP A 51 3.10 4.60 -17.85
CA ASP A 51 2.11 5.09 -16.88
C ASP A 51 1.76 4.06 -15.79
N THR A 52 2.51 2.98 -15.69
CA THR A 52 2.35 1.99 -14.61
C THR A 52 3.64 1.80 -13.82
N ALA A 53 3.53 1.42 -12.56
CA ALA A 53 4.65 0.94 -11.77
C ALA A 53 4.16 -0.10 -10.77
N THR A 54 5.08 -0.96 -10.33
CA THR A 54 4.79 -1.96 -9.30
C THR A 54 5.64 -1.64 -8.07
N VAL A 55 5.00 -1.58 -6.91
CA VAL A 55 5.66 -1.28 -5.64
C VAL A 55 5.47 -2.47 -4.70
N ALA A 56 6.59 -3.07 -4.28
CA ALA A 56 6.58 -4.14 -3.29
C ALA A 56 6.47 -3.58 -1.86
N ASP A 57 5.96 -4.37 -0.93
CA ASP A 57 5.90 -4.07 0.50
C ASP A 57 7.25 -3.78 1.15
N THR A 58 8.33 -4.34 0.62
CA THR A 58 9.72 -4.06 1.03
C THR A 58 10.20 -2.67 0.61
N ALA A 59 9.58 -2.05 -0.40
CA ALA A 59 9.93 -0.73 -0.91
C ALA A 59 9.21 0.41 -0.16
N VAL A 60 8.18 0.10 0.62
CA VAL A 60 7.41 1.09 1.39
C VAL A 60 7.78 0.96 2.86
N SER A 61 8.18 2.06 3.50
CA SER A 61 8.51 2.09 4.93
C SER A 61 7.79 3.21 5.69
N VAL A 62 7.48 2.93 6.95
CA VAL A 62 6.95 3.86 7.94
C VAL A 62 7.71 3.67 9.25
N ASP A 63 8.11 4.76 9.89
CA ASP A 63 8.89 4.75 11.13
C ASP A 63 10.18 3.87 11.05
N GLY A 64 10.80 3.85 9.86
CA GLY A 64 12.03 3.10 9.59
C GLY A 64 11.85 1.60 9.37
N ARG A 65 10.62 1.09 9.34
CA ARG A 65 10.30 -0.33 9.06
C ARG A 65 9.51 -0.45 7.77
N THR A 66 9.81 -1.46 6.97
CA THR A 66 9.06 -1.78 5.75
C THR A 66 7.68 -2.34 6.09
N LEU A 67 6.71 -2.19 5.19
CA LEU A 67 5.38 -2.80 5.36
C LEU A 67 5.47 -4.32 5.52
N HIS A 68 6.44 -4.93 4.83
CA HIS A 68 6.79 -6.34 4.99
C HIS A 68 7.14 -6.66 6.45
N GLU A 69 8.15 -5.99 7.02
CA GLU A 69 8.57 -6.20 8.41
C GLU A 69 7.43 -5.98 9.41
N LEU A 70 6.56 -4.98 9.17
CA LEU A 70 5.41 -4.71 10.02
C LEU A 70 4.38 -5.83 9.98
N ALA A 71 4.11 -6.41 8.81
CA ALA A 71 3.21 -7.55 8.68
C ALA A 71 3.72 -8.79 9.44
N LEU A 72 5.04 -8.93 9.57
CA LEU A 72 5.67 -10.02 10.31
C LEU A 72 5.58 -9.85 11.84
N ILE A 73 5.33 -8.64 12.35
CA ILE A 73 5.20 -8.41 13.80
C ILE A 73 3.97 -9.15 14.33
N GLY A 74 4.23 -10.15 15.18
CA GLY A 74 3.20 -10.98 15.83
C GLY A 74 2.69 -12.13 14.96
N ALA A 75 3.27 -12.35 13.78
CA ALA A 75 2.89 -13.48 12.94
C ALA A 75 3.42 -14.80 13.51
N THR A 76 2.53 -15.76 13.74
CA THR A 76 2.86 -17.10 14.23
C THR A 76 2.65 -18.11 13.09
N GLY A 77 3.70 -18.42 12.31
CA GLY A 77 3.62 -19.32 11.16
C GLY A 77 4.82 -19.18 10.20
N ASN A 78 4.82 -19.93 9.08
CA ASN A 78 5.80 -19.69 8.01
C ASN A 78 5.42 -18.42 7.27
N VAL A 79 6.18 -17.36 7.50
CA VAL A 79 5.92 -16.03 6.94
C VAL A 79 6.79 -15.70 5.72
N GLY A 80 7.67 -16.61 5.31
CA GLY A 80 8.58 -16.38 4.18
C GLY A 80 7.88 -16.24 2.82
N SER A 81 6.61 -16.63 2.72
CA SER A 81 5.77 -16.51 1.53
C SER A 81 4.86 -15.28 1.53
N PHE A 82 4.78 -14.55 2.64
CA PHE A 82 3.97 -13.33 2.69
C PHE A 82 4.54 -12.27 1.75
N SER A 83 3.68 -11.68 0.92
CA SER A 83 4.07 -10.52 0.12
C SER A 83 2.86 -9.66 -0.18
N VAL A 84 3.08 -8.35 -0.18
CA VAL A 84 2.12 -7.37 -0.69
C VAL A 84 2.73 -6.61 -1.86
N THR A 85 1.96 -6.49 -2.94
CA THR A 85 2.34 -5.75 -4.14
C THR A 85 1.25 -4.77 -4.50
N LEU A 86 1.63 -3.51 -4.69
CA LEU A 86 0.76 -2.43 -5.14
C LEU A 86 1.06 -2.15 -6.62
N GLU A 87 0.07 -2.27 -7.49
CA GLU A 87 0.15 -1.74 -8.84
C GLU A 87 -0.32 -0.28 -8.79
N VAL A 88 0.53 0.65 -9.21
CA VAL A 88 0.19 2.07 -9.31
C VAL A 88 0.06 2.49 -10.77
N LYS A 89 -0.90 3.37 -11.03
CA LYS A 89 -1.20 3.92 -12.36
C LYS A 89 -1.14 5.43 -12.32
N LYS A 90 -0.51 6.02 -13.33
CA LYS A 90 -0.46 7.46 -13.51
C LYS A 90 -1.74 7.92 -14.20
N ASN A 91 -2.48 8.82 -13.57
CA ASN A 91 -3.65 9.47 -14.15
C ASN A 91 -3.51 10.98 -13.96
N ASN A 92 -3.66 11.76 -15.04
CA ASN A 92 -3.53 13.23 -15.02
C ASN A 92 -2.25 13.75 -14.33
N GLY A 93 -1.14 13.02 -14.46
CA GLY A 93 0.14 13.39 -13.86
C GLY A 93 0.35 12.91 -12.42
N ALA A 94 -0.69 12.42 -11.75
CA ALA A 94 -0.64 11.89 -10.38
C ALA A 94 -0.61 10.36 -10.36
N TRP A 95 0.09 9.77 -9.40
CA TRP A 95 0.12 8.32 -9.20
C TRP A 95 -1.00 7.88 -8.26
N HIS A 96 -1.74 6.86 -8.66
CA HIS A 96 -2.84 6.27 -7.90
C HIS A 96 -2.64 4.77 -7.73
N ILE A 97 -3.16 4.19 -6.65
CA ILE A 97 -3.21 2.74 -6.48
C ILE A 97 -4.27 2.20 -7.45
N GLY A 98 -3.84 1.37 -8.40
CA GLY A 98 -4.69 0.70 -9.37
C GLY A 98 -5.10 -0.71 -8.95
N ASP A 99 -4.22 -1.43 -8.24
CA ASP A 99 -4.49 -2.77 -7.70
C ASP A 99 -3.65 -3.05 -6.43
N LEU A 100 -4.13 -3.98 -5.61
CA LEU A 100 -3.48 -4.46 -4.39
C LEU A 100 -3.53 -6.00 -4.39
N GLN A 101 -2.35 -6.62 -4.39
CA GLN A 101 -2.21 -8.07 -4.34
C GLN A 101 -1.56 -8.48 -3.03
N ILE A 102 -2.18 -9.43 -2.33
CA ILE A 102 -1.69 -9.99 -1.06
C ILE A 102 -1.53 -11.49 -1.24
N LYS A 103 -0.37 -12.03 -0.88
CA LYS A 103 -0.07 -13.47 -0.87
C LYS A 103 0.39 -13.87 0.54
N PHE A 104 0.06 -15.10 0.93
CA PHE A 104 0.40 -15.71 2.21
C PHE A 104 1.21 -16.98 1.98
#